data_AF-A0A431HLL8-F1
#
_entry.id   AF-A0A431HLL8-F1
#
_cell.length_a   1.000
_cell.length_b   1.000
_cell.length_c   1.000
_cell.angle_alpha   90.00
_cell.angle_beta   90.00
_cell.angle_gamma   90.00
#
_symmetry.space_group_name_H-M   'P 1'
#
loop_
_entity.id
_entity.type
_entity.pdbx_description
1 polymer ?
#
loop_
_entity_poly.entity_id
_entity_poly.type
_entity_poly.pdbx_seq_one_letter_code
_entity_poly.pdbx_strand_id
1 'polypeptide(L)'
;MYCLIKKTHFDLSFSHSLKSEMWKKGKILHRKNGPAVFHSDGEKQWCYNGQWHRDNDLPAVSLPNGDVYFYRNGFRYNFVEQENGTKEYYNSKNSLHKENGPAVIYSNGDEEWWFLGRKHRIDGPAVIYGNKQYWFHRGEFIKCIQCIEHGDLTVG
;
A
#
# COMPACT_ATOMS: atom_id res chain seq x y z
N MET A 1 -27.74 2.33 -8.26
CA MET A 1 -27.52 3.53 -9.09
C MET A 1 -26.18 4.14 -8.73
N TYR A 2 -25.31 4.41 -9.72
CA TYR A 2 -24.08 5.17 -9.55
C TYR A 2 -24.37 6.65 -9.88
N CYS A 3 -23.86 7.59 -9.11
CA CYS A 3 -24.13 9.01 -9.28
C CYS A 3 -22.85 9.83 -9.07
N LEU A 4 -22.64 10.81 -9.95
CA LEU A 4 -21.69 11.89 -9.77
C LEU A 4 -22.43 13.08 -9.14
N ILE A 5 -21.95 13.52 -7.98
CA ILE A 5 -22.47 14.70 -7.29
C ILE A 5 -21.43 15.80 -7.44
N LYS A 6 -21.84 16.95 -7.99
CA LYS A 6 -21.01 18.16 -8.02
C LYS A 6 -21.59 19.15 -7.03
N LYS A 7 -20.73 19.78 -6.22
CA LYS A 7 -21.14 20.84 -5.30
C LYS A 7 -20.19 22.02 -5.42
N THR A 8 -20.74 23.19 -5.16
CA THR A 8 -20.00 24.43 -4.94
C THR A 8 -20.28 24.87 -3.52
N HIS A 9 -19.24 24.96 -2.71
CA HIS A 9 -19.32 25.50 -1.37
C HIS A 9 -18.51 26.79 -1.31
N PHE A 10 -18.99 27.77 -0.56
CA PHE A 10 -18.24 28.99 -0.32
C PHE A 10 -17.36 28.75 0.88
N ASP A 11 -16.05 28.76 0.69
CA ASP A 11 -15.10 28.60 1.79
C ASP A 11 -14.74 29.98 2.33
N LEU A 12 -15.21 30.26 3.55
CA LEU A 12 -14.96 31.50 4.27
C LEU A 12 -13.48 31.69 4.61
N SER A 13 -12.68 30.62 4.63
CA SER A 13 -11.26 30.68 4.98
C SER A 13 -10.35 31.13 3.84
N PHE A 14 -10.81 31.02 2.58
CA PHE A 14 -10.03 31.39 1.39
C PHE A 14 -10.70 32.39 0.46
N SER A 15 -11.86 32.95 0.84
CA SER A 15 -12.66 33.90 0.04
C SER A 15 -12.97 33.47 -1.40
N HIS A 16 -12.93 32.17 -1.69
CA HIS A 16 -13.21 31.58 -2.99
C HIS A 16 -14.18 30.40 -2.87
N SER A 17 -14.90 30.09 -3.96
CA SER A 17 -15.78 28.92 -4.01
C SER A 17 -14.97 27.65 -4.28
N LEU A 18 -15.08 26.68 -3.36
CA LEU A 18 -14.58 25.33 -3.55
C LEU A 18 -15.58 24.53 -4.38
N LYS A 19 -15.11 23.98 -5.49
CA LYS A 19 -15.85 22.99 -6.28
C LYS A 19 -15.44 21.61 -5.80
N SER A 20 -16.42 20.75 -5.55
CA SER A 20 -16.17 19.35 -5.24
C SER A 20 -16.93 18.41 -6.16
N GLU A 21 -16.29 17.32 -6.52
CA GLU A 21 -16.87 16.23 -7.30
C GLU A 21 -16.78 14.93 -6.52
N MET A 22 -17.89 14.20 -6.41
CA MET A 22 -17.99 12.97 -5.62
C MET A 22 -18.67 11.86 -6.42
N TRP A 23 -18.07 10.68 -6.47
CA TRP A 23 -18.64 9.49 -7.10
C TRP A 23 -19.22 8.56 -6.04
N LYS A 24 -20.51 8.23 -6.17
CA LYS A 24 -21.24 7.38 -5.21
C LYS A 24 -21.97 6.24 -5.87
N LYS A 25 -22.14 5.13 -5.13
CA LYS A 25 -23.08 4.04 -5.41
C LYS A 25 -24.10 4.00 -4.27
N GLY A 26 -25.29 4.55 -4.47
CA GLY A 26 -26.22 4.78 -3.34
C GLY A 26 -25.63 5.77 -2.33
N LYS A 27 -25.48 5.34 -1.06
CA LYS A 27 -24.92 6.19 0.02
C LYS A 27 -23.39 6.11 0.17
N ILE A 28 -22.73 5.15 -0.49
CA ILE A 28 -21.30 4.90 -0.33
C ILE A 28 -20.46 5.56 -1.43
N LEU A 29 -19.27 6.04 -1.08
CA LEU A 29 -18.27 6.53 -2.05
C LEU A 29 -17.73 5.36 -2.86
N HIS A 30 -17.65 5.55 -4.17
CA HIS A 30 -17.24 4.49 -5.08
C HIS A 30 -16.75 5.03 -6.42
N ARG A 31 -15.48 4.78 -6.75
CA ARG A 31 -14.93 4.98 -8.09
C ARG A 31 -13.81 3.98 -8.35
N LYS A 32 -13.92 3.20 -9.44
CA LYS A 32 -12.87 2.26 -9.85
C LYS A 32 -11.65 2.97 -10.47
N ASN A 33 -11.93 3.97 -11.32
CA ASN A 33 -10.92 4.66 -12.11
C ASN A 33 -10.86 6.13 -11.70
N GLY A 34 -9.89 6.48 -10.86
CA GLY A 34 -9.66 7.85 -10.39
C GLY A 34 -10.23 8.15 -8.99
N PRO A 35 -10.11 9.40 -8.51
CA PRO A 35 -10.48 9.76 -7.15
C PRO A 35 -12.01 9.79 -6.98
N ALA A 36 -12.52 9.12 -5.96
CA ALA A 36 -13.94 9.15 -5.62
C ALA A 36 -14.40 10.50 -5.04
N VAL A 37 -13.46 11.30 -4.53
CA VAL A 37 -13.68 12.68 -4.09
C VAL A 37 -12.56 13.55 -4.65
N PHE A 38 -12.91 14.69 -5.21
CA PHE A 38 -11.96 15.70 -5.68
C PHE A 38 -12.47 17.08 -5.31
N HIS A 39 -11.59 17.94 -4.79
CA HIS A 39 -11.86 19.34 -4.52
C HIS A 39 -10.93 20.24 -5.35
N SER A 40 -11.40 21.45 -5.68
CA SER A 40 -10.65 22.39 -6.51
C SER A 40 -9.41 22.98 -5.84
N ASP A 41 -9.27 22.85 -4.52
CA ASP A 41 -8.08 23.18 -3.74
C ASP A 41 -6.93 22.15 -3.92
N GLY A 42 -7.21 21.03 -4.59
CA GLY A 42 -6.24 19.97 -4.83
C GLY A 42 -6.50 18.69 -4.01
N GLU A 43 -7.46 18.68 -3.08
CA GLU A 43 -7.77 17.46 -2.32
C GLU A 43 -8.26 16.33 -3.24
N LYS A 44 -7.69 15.14 -3.07
CA LYS A 44 -8.07 13.93 -3.80
C LYS A 44 -8.19 12.75 -2.85
N GLN A 45 -9.31 12.04 -2.93
CA GLN A 45 -9.51 10.79 -2.18
C GLN A 45 -9.96 9.67 -3.12
N TRP A 46 -9.36 8.49 -2.99
CA TRP A 46 -9.70 7.30 -3.76
C TRP A 46 -10.47 6.32 -2.87
N CYS A 47 -11.69 5.99 -3.27
CA CYS A 47 -12.60 5.12 -2.53
C CYS A 47 -13.29 4.14 -3.46
N TYR A 48 -13.39 2.88 -3.05
CA TYR A 48 -14.14 1.85 -3.77
C TYR A 48 -14.94 1.04 -2.76
N ASN A 49 -16.23 0.83 -3.07
CA ASN A 49 -17.18 0.18 -2.16
C ASN A 49 -17.18 0.75 -0.73
N GLY A 50 -16.99 2.07 -0.58
CA GLY A 50 -16.97 2.75 0.72
C GLY A 50 -15.65 2.65 1.50
N GLN A 51 -14.63 1.98 0.96
CA GLN A 51 -13.31 1.86 1.58
C GLN A 51 -12.26 2.65 0.80
N TRP A 52 -11.32 3.26 1.52
CA TRP A 52 -10.16 3.92 0.91
C TRP A 52 -9.21 2.87 0.31
N HIS A 53 -8.77 3.13 -0.92
CA HIS A 53 -7.87 2.24 -1.65
C HIS A 53 -7.10 3.02 -2.70
N ARG A 54 -5.87 2.59 -2.99
CA ARG A 54 -5.14 3.01 -4.18
C ARG A 54 -4.07 1.97 -4.55
N ASP A 55 -3.98 1.66 -5.83
CA ASP A 55 -2.96 0.75 -6.37
C ASP A 55 -1.67 1.49 -6.71
N ASN A 56 -0.59 0.74 -6.95
CA ASN A 56 0.74 1.22 -7.37
C ASN A 56 1.45 2.13 -6.35
N ASP A 57 1.24 1.88 -5.06
CA ASP A 57 1.88 2.63 -3.98
C ASP A 57 1.67 4.15 -4.09
N LEU A 58 0.52 4.54 -4.66
CA LEU A 58 0.07 5.91 -4.74
C LEU A 58 -0.79 6.26 -3.52
N PRO A 59 -0.81 7.52 -3.09
CA PRO A 59 -1.64 7.93 -1.96
C PRO A 59 -3.12 7.77 -2.28
N ALA A 60 -3.88 7.23 -1.32
CA ALA A 60 -5.32 7.13 -1.40
C ALA A 60 -6.01 8.40 -0.89
N VAL A 61 -5.30 9.24 -0.14
CA VAL A 61 -5.71 10.59 0.23
C VAL A 61 -4.54 11.53 0.02
N SER A 62 -4.78 12.64 -0.66
CA SER A 62 -3.84 13.74 -0.85
C SER A 62 -4.53 15.02 -0.42
N LEU A 63 -3.97 15.70 0.58
CA LEU A 63 -4.51 16.95 1.11
C LEU A 63 -3.80 18.17 0.49
N PRO A 64 -4.46 19.36 0.47
CA PRO A 64 -3.85 20.58 -0.07
C PRO A 64 -2.60 21.06 0.69
N ASN A 65 -2.46 20.68 1.97
CA ASN A 65 -1.29 21.01 2.79
C ASN A 65 -0.05 20.16 2.47
N GLY A 66 -0.16 19.19 1.54
CA GLY A 66 0.93 18.29 1.16
C GLY A 66 0.92 16.95 1.90
N ASP A 67 0.08 16.77 2.92
CA ASP A 67 -0.05 15.49 3.60
C ASP A 67 -0.67 14.44 2.69
N VAL A 68 -0.09 13.24 2.74
CA VAL A 68 -0.56 12.09 1.97
C VAL A 68 -0.78 10.90 2.87
N TYR A 69 -1.81 10.11 2.57
CA TYR A 69 -2.11 8.90 3.30
C TYR A 69 -2.36 7.74 2.34
N PHE A 70 -1.76 6.59 2.66
CA PHE A 70 -1.85 5.39 1.86
C PHE A 70 -2.83 4.42 2.49
N TYR A 71 -3.74 3.89 1.66
CA TYR A 71 -4.73 2.92 2.07
C TYR A 71 -4.83 1.81 1.03
N ARG A 72 -4.92 0.58 1.51
CA ARG A 72 -5.19 -0.60 0.69
C ARG A 72 -6.22 -1.46 1.40
N ASN A 73 -7.28 -1.84 0.70
CA ASN A 73 -8.41 -2.59 1.26
C ASN A 73 -8.99 -1.96 2.54
N GLY A 74 -8.99 -0.63 2.64
CA GLY A 74 -9.46 0.10 3.82
C GLY A 74 -8.45 0.20 4.97
N PHE A 75 -7.29 -0.45 4.90
CA PHE A 75 -6.26 -0.38 5.94
C PHE A 75 -5.19 0.65 5.59
N ARG A 76 -4.90 1.54 6.55
CA ARG A 76 -3.81 2.51 6.44
C ARG A 76 -2.46 1.82 6.55
N TYR A 77 -1.53 2.22 5.70
CA TYR A 77 -0.12 1.84 5.79
C TYR A 77 0.76 3.07 5.56
N ASN A 78 2.02 2.96 5.97
CA ASN A 78 3.07 3.91 5.60
C ASN A 78 4.00 3.22 4.60
N PHE A 79 4.45 3.99 3.61
CA PHE A 79 5.36 3.55 2.58
C PHE A 79 6.56 4.48 2.57
N VAL A 80 7.76 3.91 2.59
CA VAL A 80 9.03 4.62 2.54
C VAL A 80 9.82 4.07 1.37
N GLU A 81 10.32 4.96 0.52
CA GLU A 81 11.31 4.65 -0.51
C GLU A 81 12.60 5.40 -0.15
N GLN A 82 13.64 4.64 0.15
CA GLN A 82 14.96 5.15 0.52
C GLN A 82 15.68 5.68 -0.73
N GLU A 83 16.70 6.54 -0.54
CA GLU A 83 17.50 7.09 -1.65
C GLU A 83 18.19 6.02 -2.50
N ASN A 84 18.54 4.88 -1.88
CA ASN A 84 19.16 3.77 -2.59
C ASN A 84 18.15 2.93 -3.42
N GLY A 85 16.86 3.23 -3.37
CA GLY A 85 15.78 2.50 -4.03
C GLY A 85 15.12 1.39 -3.20
N THR A 86 15.54 1.21 -1.93
CA THR A 86 14.91 0.25 -1.02
C THR A 86 13.52 0.72 -0.64
N LYS A 87 12.53 -0.18 -0.72
CA LYS A 87 11.13 0.09 -0.43
C LYS A 87 10.69 -0.65 0.81
N GLU A 88 10.06 0.06 1.73
CA GLU A 88 9.62 -0.48 3.02
C GLU A 88 8.14 -0.14 3.27
N TYR A 89 7.40 -1.13 3.77
CA TYR A 89 5.96 -1.02 4.03
C TYR A 89 5.66 -1.32 5.49
N TYR A 90 5.01 -0.35 6.14
CA TYR A 90 4.69 -0.39 7.55
C TYR A 90 3.18 -0.33 7.78
N ASN A 91 2.67 -1.06 8.76
CA ASN A 91 1.28 -0.87 9.20
C ASN A 91 1.13 0.45 9.98
N SER A 92 -0.11 0.76 10.37
CA SER A 92 -0.44 1.92 11.22
C SER A 92 0.24 1.94 12.60
N LYS A 93 0.79 0.81 13.06
CA LYS A 93 1.56 0.68 14.31
C LYS A 93 3.07 0.74 14.07
N ASN A 94 3.49 1.23 12.89
CA ASN A 94 4.89 1.37 12.50
C ASN A 94 5.70 0.06 12.54
N SER A 95 5.05 -1.08 12.31
CA SER A 95 5.71 -2.39 12.17
C SER A 95 5.72 -2.82 10.71
N LEU A 96 6.81 -3.43 10.25
CA LEU A 96 6.90 -4.00 8.90
C LEU A 96 5.73 -4.95 8.63
N HIS A 97 4.97 -4.67 7.57
CA HIS A 97 3.76 -5.40 7.27
C HIS A 97 3.30 -5.15 5.83
N LYS A 98 3.05 -6.22 5.07
CA LYS A 98 2.33 -6.14 3.79
C LYS A 98 1.62 -7.47 3.52
N GLU A 99 0.29 -7.42 3.35
CA GLU A 99 -0.53 -8.64 3.17
C GLU A 99 -0.24 -9.38 1.86
N ASN A 100 -0.07 -8.62 0.76
CA ASN A 100 -0.06 -9.16 -0.59
C ASN A 100 1.28 -8.88 -1.32
N GLY A 101 2.40 -9.10 -0.63
CA GLY A 101 3.73 -8.92 -1.22
C GLY A 101 4.82 -8.72 -0.17
N PRO A 102 6.07 -8.51 -0.60
CA PRO A 102 7.18 -8.24 0.30
C PRO A 102 7.01 -6.87 0.98
N ALA A 103 7.21 -6.85 2.29
CA ALA A 103 7.19 -5.64 3.10
C ALA A 103 8.52 -4.88 3.05
N VAL A 104 9.61 -5.54 2.62
CA VAL A 104 10.89 -4.91 2.30
C VAL A 104 11.33 -5.41 0.92
N ILE A 105 11.67 -4.49 0.03
CA ILE A 105 12.25 -4.77 -1.28
C ILE A 105 13.54 -3.97 -1.35
N TYR A 106 14.67 -4.65 -1.33
CA TYR A 106 15.98 -4.04 -1.42
C TYR A 106 16.30 -3.62 -2.85
N SER A 107 17.17 -2.64 -2.99
CA SER A 107 17.59 -2.14 -4.31
C SER A 107 18.36 -3.15 -5.16
N ASN A 108 18.96 -4.16 -4.53
CA ASN A 108 19.60 -5.28 -5.21
C ASN A 108 18.59 -6.36 -5.67
N GLY A 109 17.29 -6.18 -5.41
CA GLY A 109 16.22 -7.12 -5.76
C GLY A 109 15.90 -8.16 -4.69
N ASP A 110 16.60 -8.14 -3.55
CA ASP A 110 16.26 -9.00 -2.41
C ASP A 110 14.91 -8.61 -1.80
N GLU A 111 14.18 -9.59 -1.25
CA GLU A 111 12.81 -9.40 -0.79
C GLU A 111 12.55 -10.05 0.57
N GLU A 112 11.79 -9.36 1.42
CA GLU A 112 11.31 -9.89 2.69
C GLU A 112 9.81 -9.71 2.90
N TRP A 113 9.14 -10.77 3.30
CA TRP A 113 7.73 -10.78 3.66
C TRP A 113 7.57 -10.70 5.17
N TRP A 114 6.87 -9.65 5.61
CA TRP A 114 6.57 -9.40 7.01
C TRP A 114 5.08 -9.25 7.22
N PHE A 115 4.58 -9.81 8.32
CA PHE A 115 3.21 -9.65 8.78
C PHE A 115 3.20 -9.28 10.26
N LEU A 116 2.77 -8.05 10.56
CA LEU A 116 2.66 -7.52 11.93
C LEU A 116 4.01 -7.53 12.66
N GLY A 117 5.07 -7.13 11.97
CA GLY A 117 6.42 -7.05 12.53
C GLY A 117 7.14 -8.40 12.65
N ARG A 118 6.62 -9.47 12.04
CA ARG A 118 7.28 -10.78 12.03
C ARG A 118 7.46 -11.30 10.61
N LYS A 119 8.62 -11.89 10.30
CA LYS A 119 8.86 -12.59 9.03
C LYS A 119 7.81 -13.68 8.84
N HIS A 120 7.08 -13.64 7.74
CA HIS A 120 5.98 -14.57 7.48
C HIS A 120 5.58 -14.61 6.02
N ARG A 121 5.43 -15.83 5.48
CA ARG A 121 4.78 -16.09 4.19
C ARG A 121 4.19 -17.50 4.20
N ILE A 122 2.94 -17.64 3.79
CA ILE A 122 2.22 -18.94 3.82
C ILE A 122 2.70 -19.83 2.68
N ASP A 123 2.77 -19.29 1.46
CA ASP A 123 2.94 -20.07 0.23
C ASP A 123 4.37 -19.97 -0.37
N GLY A 124 5.38 -19.61 0.43
CA GLY A 124 6.74 -19.42 -0.10
C GLY A 124 7.77 -18.98 0.94
N PRO A 125 9.00 -18.66 0.51
CA PRO A 125 10.04 -18.15 1.40
C PRO A 125 9.68 -16.74 1.86
N ALA A 126 9.83 -16.49 3.16
CA ALA A 126 9.61 -15.17 3.75
C ALA A 126 10.82 -14.24 3.57
N VAL A 127 11.97 -14.76 3.14
CA VAL A 127 13.16 -13.97 2.80
C VAL A 127 13.81 -14.59 1.57
N ILE A 128 14.17 -13.74 0.60
CA ILE A 128 14.92 -14.12 -0.59
C ILE A 128 16.12 -13.19 -0.67
N TYR A 129 17.32 -13.75 -0.56
CA TYR A 129 18.60 -13.04 -0.69
C TYR A 129 19.42 -13.70 -1.80
N GLY A 130 19.49 -13.08 -2.98
CA GLY A 130 20.06 -13.69 -4.17
C GLY A 130 19.48 -15.09 -4.42
N ASN A 131 20.32 -16.12 -4.33
CA ASN A 131 19.91 -17.51 -4.49
C ASN A 131 19.52 -18.22 -3.19
N LYS A 132 19.52 -17.54 -2.04
CA LYS A 132 19.13 -18.12 -0.75
C LYS A 132 17.71 -17.76 -0.41
N GLN A 133 16.95 -18.74 0.05
CA GLN A 133 15.56 -18.61 0.42
C GLN A 133 15.38 -19.10 1.86
N TYR A 134 14.60 -18.38 2.66
CA TYR A 134 14.33 -18.73 4.07
C TYR A 134 12.83 -18.72 4.33
N TRP A 135 12.33 -19.78 4.95
CA TRP A 135 10.92 -19.92 5.32
C TRP A 135 10.74 -19.56 6.79
N PHE A 136 9.74 -18.75 7.06
CA PHE A 136 9.34 -18.36 8.40
C PHE A 136 7.82 -18.50 8.58
N HIS A 137 7.39 -19.02 9.72
CA HIS A 137 5.99 -19.04 10.12
C HIS A 137 5.80 -18.35 11.46
N ARG A 138 4.99 -17.28 11.47
CA ARG A 138 4.74 -16.44 12.66
C ARG A 138 6.01 -15.89 13.33
N GLY A 139 7.07 -15.67 12.55
CA GLY A 139 8.38 -15.20 13.02
C GLY A 139 9.39 -16.31 13.33
N GLU A 140 8.96 -17.56 13.41
CA GLU A 140 9.85 -18.69 13.67
C GLU A 140 10.49 -19.19 12.38
N PHE A 141 11.80 -19.43 12.43
CA PHE A 141 12.54 -20.02 11.32
C PHE A 141 12.12 -21.47 11.12
N ILE A 142 11.86 -21.86 9.88
CA ILE A 142 11.51 -23.24 9.52
C ILE A 142 12.69 -23.93 8.82
N LYS A 143 13.16 -23.34 7.72
CA LYS A 143 14.23 -23.91 6.88
C LYS A 143 14.85 -22.84 5.99
N CYS A 144 16.03 -23.13 5.46
CA CYS A 144 16.61 -22.41 4.33
C CYS A 144 16.88 -23.37 3.17
N ILE A 145 16.88 -22.81 1.96
CA ILE A 145 17.26 -23.52 0.74
C ILE A 145 18.17 -22.58 -0.04
N GLN A 146 19.26 -23.10 -0.57
CA GLN A 146 20.07 -22.42 -1.56
C GLN A 146 19.70 -22.98 -2.94
N CYS A 147 19.14 -22.13 -3.79
CA CYS A 147 18.86 -22.46 -5.17
C CYS A 147 20.19 -22.54 -5.92
N ILE A 148 20.58 -23.75 -6.30
CA ILE A 148 21.72 -23.97 -7.19
C ILE A 148 21.15 -23.87 -8.61
N GLU A 149 21.69 -22.95 -9.41
CA GLU A 149 21.46 -22.96 -10.85
C GLU A 149 22.03 -24.29 -11.38
N HIS A 150 21.17 -25.29 -11.62
CA HIS A 150 21.44 -26.62 -12.20
C HIS A 150 22.92 -27.08 -12.27
N GLY A 151 23.37 -28.10 -11.55
CA GLY A 151 22.70 -29.00 -10.62
C GLY A 151 23.75 -29.73 -9.80
N ASP A 152 23.46 -29.85 -8.50
CA ASP A 152 23.82 -30.99 -7.67
C ASP A 152 23.17 -30.76 -6.31
N LEU A 153 22.23 -31.63 -5.96
CA LEU A 153 21.58 -31.63 -4.67
C LEU A 153 22.64 -31.91 -3.60
N THR A 154 23.00 -30.90 -2.82
CA THR A 154 23.54 -31.14 -1.48
C THR A 154 22.71 -30.37 -0.47
N VAL A 155 21.93 -31.13 0.30
CA VAL A 155 21.24 -30.68 1.50
C VAL A 155 22.29 -30.66 2.60
N GLY A 156 22.52 -29.50 3.21
CA GLY A 156 23.33 -29.33 4.42
C GLY A 156 22.47 -28.89 5.59
#